data_AF-A0A2S9YTJ9-F1
#
_entry.id   AF-A0A2S9YTJ9-F1
#
_cell.length_a   1.000
_cell.length_b   1.000
_cell.length_c   1.000
_cell.angle_alpha   90.00
_cell.angle_beta   90.00
_cell.angle_gamma   90.00
#
_symmetry.space_group_name_H-M   'P 1'
#
loop_
_entity.id
_entity.type
_entity.pdbx_description
1 polymer ?
#
loop_
_entity_poly.entity_id
_entity_poly.type
_entity_poly.pdbx_seq_one_letter_code
_entity_poly.pdbx_strand_id
1 'polypeptide(L)'
;MTEWDQARSVEAFLTDLTQHRGIDVAYVPPYRALVTAFLSQPAGRPLDQLGVEDVEAFVAARVTLGESDNRTRAARTAATAFVQFVRSGGLIPVTPAPPQSRPAHPAPELQRTAAQPNAPAHVTMRDDLSRVLSTDAMVSAVALTLPLLLMFLGALLGLVGLIVHYAALAGAFFVILDHCAEGRPGLPHGLGDNLFRSFGRGLMVTLVGLLPPVLAAYYLGTWGLVLAAAILGVMLVPAAALAVYASQSGLAAIAPHLWLRIVARIPMEYLKVAALYVALLVGMACWNATAGVWLGLLGAFIRGPVGCLFVFAMATSLGGVVYRNRADLGM
;
A
#
# COMPACT_ATOMS: atom_id res chain seq x y z
N MET A 1 25.81 19.96 17.39
CA MET A 1 24.54 19.48 17.97
C MET A 1 24.82 19.11 19.41
N THR A 2 24.04 19.58 20.37
CA THR A 2 24.27 19.21 21.77
C THR A 2 23.70 17.81 22.01
N GLU A 3 24.24 17.04 22.98
CA GLU A 3 23.67 15.74 23.38
C GLU A 3 22.18 15.85 23.74
N TRP A 4 21.77 17.03 24.18
CA TRP A 4 20.39 17.36 24.55
C TRP A 4 19.43 17.42 23.34
N ASP A 5 19.90 17.91 22.20
CA ASP A 5 19.11 17.95 20.96
C ASP A 5 18.96 16.54 20.34
N GLN A 6 19.98 15.69 20.51
CA GLN A 6 19.92 14.28 20.11
C GLN A 6 18.88 13.53 20.92
N ALA A 7 18.91 13.65 22.25
CA ALA A 7 17.96 12.97 23.12
C ALA A 7 16.50 13.34 22.79
N ARG A 8 16.21 14.62 22.59
CA ARG A 8 14.87 15.09 22.19
C ARG A 8 14.44 14.56 20.82
N SER A 9 15.34 14.53 19.85
CA SER A 9 15.04 14.02 18.51
C SER A 9 14.72 12.53 18.54
N VAL A 10 15.45 11.76 19.35
CA VAL A 10 15.16 10.33 19.58
C VAL A 10 13.82 10.15 20.28
N GLU A 11 13.50 10.93 21.30
CA GLU A 11 12.21 10.82 22.00
C GLU A 11 11.02 11.19 21.12
N ALA A 12 11.13 12.25 20.32
CA ALA A 12 10.12 12.62 19.33
C ALA A 12 9.88 11.49 18.32
N PHE A 13 10.97 10.89 17.81
CA PHE A 13 10.90 9.73 16.93
C PHE A 13 10.25 8.51 17.60
N LEU A 14 10.61 8.16 18.83
CA LEU A 14 10.01 7.01 19.52
C LEU A 14 8.53 7.25 19.86
N THR A 15 8.15 8.50 20.08
CA THR A 15 6.75 8.90 20.25
C THR A 15 5.99 8.75 18.93
N ASP A 16 6.58 9.15 17.80
CA ASP A 16 6.02 8.88 16.46
C ASP A 16 5.84 7.38 16.20
N LEU A 17 6.86 6.56 16.51
CA LEU A 17 6.79 5.11 16.32
C LEU A 17 5.64 4.46 17.09
N THR A 18 5.40 4.90 18.34
CA THR A 18 4.37 4.32 19.20
C THR A 18 2.99 4.89 18.95
N GLN A 19 2.86 6.23 18.82
CA GLN A 19 1.57 6.91 18.69
C GLN A 19 1.03 6.93 17.27
N HIS A 20 1.91 7.08 16.26
CA HIS A 20 1.49 7.27 14.87
C HIS A 20 1.74 6.03 14.00
N ARG A 21 2.79 5.25 14.29
CA ARG A 21 3.13 4.03 13.51
C ARG A 21 2.73 2.72 14.19
N GLY A 22 2.13 2.78 15.38
CA GLY A 22 1.57 1.61 16.07
C GLY A 22 2.59 0.54 16.44
N ILE A 23 3.87 0.87 16.59
CA ILE A 23 4.89 -0.08 17.05
C ILE A 23 4.64 -0.40 18.52
N ASP A 24 4.59 -1.69 18.85
CA ASP A 24 4.44 -2.17 20.22
C ASP A 24 5.59 -1.64 21.10
N VAL A 25 5.22 -1.20 22.31
CA VAL A 25 6.12 -0.63 23.32
C VAL A 25 7.30 -1.58 23.62
N ALA A 26 7.10 -2.90 23.49
CA ALA A 26 8.16 -3.90 23.65
C ALA A 26 9.34 -3.72 22.65
N TYR A 27 9.09 -3.14 21.47
CA TYR A 27 10.13 -2.88 20.47
C TYR A 27 10.78 -1.49 20.59
N VAL A 28 10.30 -0.62 21.48
CA VAL A 28 10.87 0.72 21.68
C VAL A 28 12.31 0.68 22.21
N PRO A 29 12.68 -0.14 23.22
CA PRO A 29 14.06 -0.20 23.71
C PRO A 29 15.11 -0.57 22.64
N PRO A 30 14.91 -1.62 21.81
CA PRO A 30 15.87 -1.93 20.76
C PRO A 30 15.94 -0.85 19.68
N TYR A 31 14.83 -0.21 19.30
CA TYR A 31 14.85 0.91 18.36
C TYR A 31 15.60 2.12 18.91
N ARG A 32 15.38 2.47 20.19
CA ARG A 32 16.12 3.53 20.88
C ARG A 32 17.62 3.27 20.80
N ALA A 33 18.07 2.07 21.18
CA ALA A 33 19.49 1.72 21.17
C ALA A 33 20.12 1.84 19.78
N LEU A 34 19.41 1.39 18.73
CA LEU A 34 19.91 1.44 17.35
C LEU A 34 19.99 2.86 16.80
N VAL A 35 19.01 3.72 17.09
CA VAL A 35 19.00 5.12 16.63
C VAL A 35 20.01 5.96 17.41
N THR A 36 20.15 5.76 18.72
CA THR A 36 21.22 6.42 19.49
C THR A 36 22.59 6.02 18.95
N ALA A 37 22.80 4.73 18.65
CA ALA A 37 24.05 4.26 18.04
C ALA A 37 24.30 4.91 16.67
N PHE A 38 23.26 5.05 15.84
CA PHE A 38 23.34 5.74 14.55
C PHE A 38 23.75 7.21 14.71
N LEU A 39 23.12 7.94 15.63
CA LEU A 39 23.42 9.36 15.90
C LEU A 39 24.76 9.60 16.58
N SER A 40 25.30 8.60 17.28
CA SER A 40 26.63 8.65 17.88
C SER A 40 27.75 8.45 16.85
N GLN A 41 27.42 7.98 15.64
CA GLN A 41 28.41 7.85 14.59
C GLN A 41 28.76 9.25 14.02
N PRO A 42 30.05 9.59 13.89
CA PRO A 42 30.46 10.90 13.40
C PRO A 42 30.16 11.03 11.90
N ALA A 43 28.95 11.47 11.55
CA ALA A 43 28.56 11.77 10.17
C ALA A 43 29.06 13.15 9.71
N GLY A 44 29.47 14.03 10.64
CA GLY A 44 29.96 15.39 10.34
C GLY A 44 28.91 16.32 9.68
N ARG A 45 27.68 15.84 9.48
CA ARG A 45 26.57 16.52 8.81
C ARG A 45 25.42 16.77 9.80
N PRO A 46 24.63 17.84 9.61
CA PRO A 46 23.44 18.09 10.42
C PRO A 46 22.33 17.07 10.11
N LEU A 47 21.40 16.88 11.07
CA LEU A 47 20.34 15.85 11.03
C LEU A 47 19.48 15.91 9.77
N ASP A 48 19.16 17.11 9.31
CA ASP A 48 18.34 17.41 8.15
C ASP A 48 19.01 17.01 6.82
N GLN A 49 20.33 16.84 6.83
CA GLN A 49 21.12 16.43 5.67
C GLN A 49 21.45 14.93 5.67
N LEU A 50 21.01 14.18 6.68
CA LEU A 50 21.19 12.73 6.70
C LEU A 50 20.42 12.08 5.55
N GLY A 51 21.06 11.09 4.94
CA GLY A 51 20.54 10.37 3.79
C GLY A 51 20.85 8.89 3.81
N VAL A 52 20.55 8.26 2.67
CA VAL A 52 20.75 6.81 2.47
C VAL A 52 22.22 6.44 2.62
N GLU A 53 23.13 7.32 2.18
CA GLU A 53 24.57 7.13 2.30
C GLU A 53 25.03 6.98 3.76
N ASP A 54 24.47 7.77 4.67
CA ASP A 54 24.81 7.71 6.10
C ASP A 54 24.28 6.43 6.74
N VAL A 55 23.09 5.98 6.32
CA VAL A 55 22.51 4.70 6.77
C VAL A 55 23.40 3.53 6.31
N GLU A 56 23.85 3.54 5.06
CA GLU A 56 24.71 2.48 4.54
C GLU A 56 26.11 2.51 5.19
N ALA A 57 26.66 3.69 5.45
CA ALA A 57 27.92 3.81 6.21
C ALA A 57 27.79 3.26 7.64
N PHE A 58 26.65 3.47 8.30
CA PHE A 58 26.35 2.89 9.61
C PHE A 58 26.22 1.38 9.57
N VAL A 59 25.48 0.85 8.60
CA VAL A 59 25.32 -0.60 8.45
C VAL A 59 26.66 -1.26 8.12
N ALA A 60 27.46 -0.66 7.22
CA ALA A 60 28.80 -1.14 6.89
C ALA A 60 29.71 -1.18 8.13
N ALA A 61 29.70 -0.15 8.96
CA ALA A 61 30.47 -0.13 10.21
C ALA A 61 30.08 -1.29 11.16
N ARG A 62 28.79 -1.62 11.26
CA ARG A 62 28.32 -2.74 12.10
C ARG A 62 28.68 -4.11 11.52
N VAL A 63 28.68 -4.24 10.18
CA VAL A 63 29.19 -5.44 9.51
C VAL A 63 30.67 -5.62 9.79
N THR A 64 31.48 -4.55 9.74
CA THR A 64 32.91 -4.62 10.08
C THR A 64 33.17 -4.98 11.55
N LEU A 65 32.22 -4.69 12.44
CA LEU A 65 32.27 -5.11 13.85
C LEU A 65 31.84 -6.58 14.08
N GLY A 66 31.53 -7.32 13.02
CA GLY A 66 31.16 -8.74 13.10
C GLY A 66 29.75 -8.98 13.64
N GLU A 67 28.85 -8.00 13.55
CA GLU A 67 27.46 -8.20 13.97
C GLU A 67 26.72 -9.16 13.04
N SER A 68 25.84 -9.98 13.61
CA SER A 68 24.97 -10.90 12.84
C SER A 68 24.07 -10.16 11.85
N ASP A 69 23.75 -10.81 10.71
CA ASP A 69 22.86 -10.30 9.66
C ASP A 69 21.50 -9.78 10.16
N ASN A 70 20.95 -10.42 11.19
CA ASN A 70 19.66 -9.98 11.77
C ASN A 70 19.79 -8.62 12.48
N ARG A 71 20.91 -8.38 13.17
CA ARG A 71 21.17 -7.09 13.85
C ARG A 71 21.47 -5.98 12.86
N THR A 72 22.22 -6.27 11.80
CA THR A 72 22.52 -5.28 10.75
C THR A 72 21.26 -4.90 9.95
N ARG A 73 20.36 -5.86 9.67
CA ARG A 73 19.03 -5.55 9.09
C ARG A 73 18.16 -4.70 10.01
N ALA A 74 18.14 -5.00 11.31
CA ALA A 74 17.41 -4.19 12.28
C ALA A 74 17.98 -2.77 12.36
N ALA A 75 19.31 -2.64 12.38
CA ALA A 75 20.02 -1.36 12.36
C ALA A 75 19.67 -0.53 11.12
N ARG A 76 19.69 -1.14 9.93
CA ARG A 76 19.29 -0.49 8.67
C ARG A 76 17.85 0.02 8.75
N THR A 77 16.95 -0.82 9.26
CA THR A 77 15.51 -0.48 9.37
C THR A 77 15.29 0.70 10.30
N ALA A 78 15.90 0.68 11.49
CA ALA A 78 15.79 1.74 12.48
C ALA A 78 16.38 3.07 11.98
N ALA A 79 17.58 3.04 11.39
CA ALA A 79 18.23 4.24 10.85
C ALA A 79 17.46 4.83 9.67
N THR A 80 16.94 4.00 8.77
CA THR A 80 16.11 4.45 7.63
C THR A 80 14.83 5.12 8.12
N ALA A 81 14.13 4.50 9.09
CA ALA A 81 12.90 5.06 9.65
C ALA A 81 13.16 6.41 10.32
N PHE A 82 14.28 6.55 11.04
CA PHE A 82 14.68 7.80 11.67
C PHE A 82 14.99 8.90 10.64
N VAL A 83 15.76 8.60 9.59
CA VAL A 83 16.06 9.58 8.52
C VAL A 83 14.77 10.04 7.81
N GLN A 84 13.84 9.12 7.55
CA GLN A 84 12.53 9.48 7.01
C GLN A 84 11.73 10.39 7.94
N PHE A 85 11.74 10.11 9.24
CA PHE A 85 11.07 10.94 10.25
C PHE A 85 11.63 12.37 10.24
N VAL A 86 12.94 12.53 10.26
CA VAL A 86 13.60 13.84 10.19
C VAL A 86 13.23 14.59 8.90
N ARG A 87 13.28 13.91 7.75
CA ARG A 87 12.92 14.51 6.45
C ARG A 87 11.45 14.90 6.33
N SER A 88 10.56 14.21 7.03
CA SER A 88 9.13 14.54 7.07
C SER A 88 8.80 15.76 7.94
N GLY A 89 9.80 16.41 8.55
CA GLY A 89 9.59 17.55 9.44
C GLY A 89 9.22 17.13 10.87
N GLY A 90 9.47 15.87 11.26
CA GLY A 90 9.15 15.36 12.60
C GLY A 90 9.88 16.07 13.76
N LEU A 91 10.86 16.93 13.46
CA LEU A 91 11.59 17.74 14.42
C LEU A 91 10.97 19.14 14.67
N ILE A 92 9.82 19.47 14.07
CA ILE A 92 9.13 20.73 14.38
C ILE A 92 8.61 20.66 15.82
N PRO A 93 9.06 21.57 16.73
CA PRO A 93 8.62 21.55 18.12
C PRO A 93 7.12 21.84 18.20
N VAL A 94 6.37 20.91 18.79
CA VAL A 94 4.97 21.11 19.19
C VAL A 94 4.95 22.21 20.26
N THR A 95 4.82 23.46 19.81
CA THR A 95 4.57 24.60 20.69
C THR A 95 3.06 24.59 20.97
N PRO A 96 2.60 24.52 22.23
CA PRO A 96 1.17 24.57 22.52
C PRO A 96 0.62 25.92 22.04
N ALA A 97 -0.39 25.88 21.18
CA ALA A 97 -0.97 27.07 20.59
C ALA A 97 -1.62 27.97 21.67
N PRO A 98 -1.34 29.28 21.72
CA PRO A 98 -2.09 30.22 22.56
C PRO A 98 -3.51 30.40 21.99
N PRO A 99 -4.50 30.73 22.85
CA PRO A 99 -5.90 30.85 22.43
C PRO A 99 -6.06 31.98 21.42
N GLN A 100 -6.41 31.65 20.18
CA GLN A 100 -6.66 32.63 19.13
C GLN A 100 -7.94 33.41 19.43
N SER A 101 -7.76 34.68 19.79
CA SER A 101 -8.78 35.71 19.72
C SER A 101 -9.16 35.96 18.25
N ARG A 102 -10.45 35.86 17.97
CA ARG A 102 -11.10 36.08 16.67
C ARG A 102 -10.77 37.48 16.13
N PRO A 103 -10.18 37.64 14.92
CA PRO A 103 -10.09 38.95 14.30
C PRO A 103 -11.30 39.23 13.40
N ALA A 104 -11.74 40.48 13.45
CA ALA A 104 -12.79 41.06 12.64
C ALA A 104 -12.46 41.06 11.14
N HIS A 105 -13.51 41.01 10.32
CA HIS A 105 -13.50 41.25 8.88
C HIS A 105 -12.78 42.55 8.51
N PRO A 106 -12.06 42.55 7.38
CA PRO A 106 -12.12 43.67 6.46
C PRO A 106 -12.58 43.27 5.05
N ALA A 107 -13.02 44.32 4.36
CA ALA A 107 -13.80 44.41 3.14
C ALA A 107 -13.16 43.79 1.86
N PRO A 108 -13.97 43.57 0.81
CA PRO A 108 -13.58 42.88 -0.42
C PRO A 108 -12.83 43.81 -1.39
N GLU A 109 -12.08 43.19 -2.31
CA GLU A 109 -11.31 43.75 -3.43
C GLU A 109 -9.79 43.87 -3.20
N LEU A 110 -9.04 43.35 -4.19
CA LEU A 110 -7.58 43.24 -4.31
C LEU A 110 -6.90 42.04 -3.64
N GLN A 111 -7.41 40.83 -3.90
CA GLN A 111 -6.61 39.59 -3.92
C GLN A 111 -7.05 38.66 -5.06
N ARG A 112 -7.15 39.21 -6.28
CA ARG A 112 -6.91 38.41 -7.48
C ARG A 112 -5.40 38.26 -7.62
N THR A 113 -4.94 37.03 -7.86
CA THR A 113 -3.56 36.65 -8.23
C THR A 113 -2.60 36.33 -7.07
N ALA A 114 -2.92 35.28 -6.31
CA ALA A 114 -1.94 34.31 -5.84
C ALA A 114 -2.68 33.03 -5.44
N ALA A 115 -2.89 32.13 -6.42
CA ALA A 115 -3.48 30.82 -6.17
C ALA A 115 -2.55 30.02 -5.22
N GLN A 116 -3.01 29.77 -4.00
CA GLN A 116 -2.46 28.73 -3.14
C GLN A 116 -2.71 27.35 -3.81
N PRO A 117 -1.70 26.50 -4.07
CA PRO A 117 -1.91 25.21 -4.74
C PRO A 117 -2.49 24.09 -3.88
N ASN A 118 -2.81 24.33 -2.59
CA ASN A 118 -3.08 23.26 -1.62
C ASN A 118 -4.48 23.34 -1.00
N ALA A 119 -5.52 23.39 -1.84
CA ALA A 119 -6.85 22.93 -1.44
C ALA A 119 -7.06 21.52 -2.01
N PRO A 120 -7.39 20.49 -1.19
CA PRO A 120 -7.54 19.13 -1.68
C PRO A 120 -8.70 19.11 -2.68
N ALA A 121 -8.39 18.83 -3.95
CA ALA A 121 -9.44 18.48 -4.91
C ALA A 121 -10.23 17.32 -4.31
N HIS A 122 -11.57 17.44 -4.29
CA HIS A 122 -12.43 16.33 -3.89
C HIS A 122 -12.15 15.13 -4.82
N VAL A 123 -11.28 14.22 -4.39
CA VAL A 123 -10.93 13.02 -5.16
C VAL A 123 -12.13 12.09 -5.13
N THR A 124 -12.88 12.04 -6.23
CA THR A 124 -14.04 11.17 -6.36
C THR A 124 -13.61 9.77 -6.80
N MET A 125 -14.45 8.77 -6.54
CA MET A 125 -14.24 7.39 -7.00
C MET A 125 -14.12 7.29 -8.54
N ARG A 126 -14.71 8.25 -9.26
CA ARG A 126 -14.55 8.39 -10.71
C ARG A 126 -13.12 8.80 -11.07
N ASP A 127 -12.52 9.71 -10.32
CA ASP A 127 -11.15 10.15 -10.54
C ASP A 127 -10.16 9.00 -10.28
N ASP A 128 -10.43 8.18 -9.24
CA ASP A 128 -9.66 6.98 -8.93
C ASP A 128 -9.67 5.98 -10.11
N LEU A 129 -10.85 5.73 -10.70
CA LEU A 129 -10.99 4.81 -11.84
C LEU A 129 -10.40 5.36 -13.14
N SER A 130 -10.42 6.68 -13.34
CA SER A 130 -9.87 7.30 -14.54
C SER A 130 -8.36 7.07 -14.69
N ARG A 131 -7.64 6.90 -13.57
CA ARG A 131 -6.20 6.59 -13.52
C ARG A 131 -5.86 5.26 -14.18
N VAL A 132 -6.79 4.30 -14.14
CA VAL A 132 -6.63 2.96 -14.73
C VAL A 132 -6.71 3.00 -16.25
N LEU A 133 -7.30 4.05 -16.82
CA LEU A 133 -7.38 4.25 -18.27
C LEU A 133 -6.18 5.05 -18.82
N SER A 134 -5.17 5.30 -17.98
CA SER A 134 -3.94 5.98 -18.42
C SER A 134 -3.05 5.08 -19.27
N THR A 135 -2.19 5.70 -20.08
CA THR A 135 -1.18 4.99 -20.88
C THR A 135 -0.25 4.16 -20.01
N ASP A 136 0.14 4.69 -18.84
CA ASP A 136 1.00 3.98 -17.88
C ASP A 136 0.33 2.71 -17.33
N ALA A 137 -0.99 2.74 -17.13
CA ALA A 137 -1.78 1.58 -16.74
C ALA A 137 -1.73 0.50 -17.82
N MET A 138 -1.93 0.89 -19.08
CA MET A 138 -1.93 -0.05 -20.21
C MET A 138 -0.56 -0.69 -20.40
N VAL A 139 0.51 0.11 -20.34
CA VAL A 139 1.89 -0.39 -20.45
C VAL A 139 2.20 -1.36 -19.31
N SER A 140 1.84 -1.00 -18.08
CA SER A 140 2.03 -1.86 -16.90
C SER A 140 1.22 -3.15 -16.98
N ALA A 141 -0.03 -3.08 -17.44
CA ALA A 141 -0.89 -4.23 -17.65
C ALA A 141 -0.31 -5.20 -18.70
N VAL A 142 0.18 -4.68 -19.82
CA VAL A 142 0.86 -5.49 -20.84
C VAL A 142 2.13 -6.13 -20.27
N ALA A 143 2.97 -5.36 -19.58
CA ALA A 143 4.20 -5.88 -18.98
C ALA A 143 3.94 -7.01 -17.97
N LEU A 144 2.90 -6.85 -17.12
CA LEU A 144 2.51 -7.88 -16.16
C LEU A 144 2.00 -9.17 -16.83
N THR A 145 1.58 -9.11 -18.09
CA THR A 145 1.03 -10.27 -18.81
C THR A 145 2.07 -11.03 -19.63
N LEU A 146 3.26 -10.46 -19.84
CA LEU A 146 4.36 -11.14 -20.53
C LEU A 146 4.68 -12.53 -19.94
N PRO A 147 4.70 -12.74 -18.61
CA PRO A 147 4.93 -14.07 -18.05
C PRO A 147 3.89 -15.11 -18.49
N LEU A 148 2.65 -14.71 -18.79
CA LEU A 148 1.61 -15.63 -19.27
C LEU A 148 1.91 -16.17 -20.68
N LEU A 149 2.75 -15.51 -21.46
CA LEU A 149 3.18 -16.03 -22.77
C LEU A 149 3.98 -17.33 -22.64
N LEU A 150 4.54 -17.61 -21.45
CA LEU A 150 5.19 -18.89 -21.18
C LEU A 150 4.23 -20.09 -21.27
N MET A 151 2.92 -19.87 -21.20
CA MET A 151 1.92 -20.92 -21.42
C MET A 151 1.98 -21.53 -22.84
N PHE A 152 2.50 -20.78 -23.83
CA PHE A 152 2.68 -21.29 -25.19
C PHE A 152 3.92 -22.19 -25.36
N LEU A 153 4.85 -22.17 -24.39
CA LEU A 153 6.10 -22.95 -24.44
C LEU A 153 5.97 -24.33 -23.78
N GLY A 154 4.78 -24.70 -23.30
CA GLY A 154 4.49 -26.00 -22.70
C GLY A 154 4.05 -25.91 -21.23
N ALA A 155 3.54 -27.02 -20.69
CA ALA A 155 2.85 -27.03 -19.39
C ALA A 155 3.72 -26.56 -18.21
N LEU A 156 4.99 -26.99 -18.15
CA LEU A 156 5.91 -26.64 -17.06
C LEU A 156 6.23 -25.13 -17.07
N LEU A 157 6.60 -24.59 -18.23
CA LEU A 157 6.88 -23.16 -18.40
C LEU A 157 5.61 -22.31 -18.19
N GLY A 158 4.46 -22.82 -18.62
CA GLY A 158 3.16 -22.19 -18.38
C GLY A 158 2.84 -22.06 -16.90
N LEU A 159 3.10 -23.10 -16.10
CA LEU A 159 2.91 -23.04 -14.65
C LEU A 159 3.81 -21.98 -14.01
N VAL A 160 5.09 -21.95 -14.39
CA VAL A 160 6.04 -20.93 -13.91
C VAL A 160 5.56 -19.52 -14.28
N GLY A 161 5.16 -19.32 -15.54
CA GLY A 161 4.61 -18.04 -16.01
C GLY A 161 3.38 -17.58 -15.26
N LEU A 162 2.48 -18.51 -14.93
CA LEU A 162 1.28 -18.23 -14.15
C LEU A 162 1.63 -17.81 -12.71
N ILE A 163 2.56 -18.52 -12.06
CA ILE A 163 3.04 -18.16 -10.71
C ILE A 163 3.66 -16.75 -10.73
N VAL A 164 4.53 -16.47 -11.69
CA VAL A 164 5.18 -15.16 -11.82
C VAL A 164 4.15 -14.05 -12.10
N HIS A 165 3.17 -14.30 -12.98
CA HIS A 165 2.10 -13.36 -13.28
C HIS A 165 1.28 -13.00 -12.04
N TYR A 166 0.75 -14.00 -11.33
CA TYR A 166 -0.05 -13.75 -10.13
C TYR A 166 0.79 -13.11 -9.01
N ALA A 167 2.06 -13.48 -8.90
CA ALA A 167 2.97 -12.86 -7.95
C ALA A 167 3.19 -11.37 -8.24
N ALA A 168 3.41 -11.04 -9.51
CA ALA A 168 3.61 -9.67 -9.93
C ALA A 168 2.32 -8.84 -9.79
N LEU A 169 1.17 -9.43 -10.12
CA LEU A 169 -0.15 -8.79 -9.98
C LEU A 169 -0.50 -8.50 -8.51
N ALA A 170 -0.23 -9.46 -7.62
CA ALA A 170 -0.39 -9.33 -6.18
C ALA A 170 0.48 -8.21 -5.60
N GLY A 171 1.73 -8.08 -6.07
CA GLY A 171 2.58 -6.98 -5.63
C GLY A 171 2.17 -5.63 -6.19
N ALA A 172 1.84 -5.58 -7.49
CA ALA A 172 1.34 -4.37 -8.14
C ALA A 172 0.10 -3.81 -7.46
N PHE A 173 -0.82 -4.67 -7.01
CA PHE A 173 -2.00 -4.26 -6.25
C PHE A 173 -1.63 -3.37 -5.04
N PHE A 174 -0.68 -3.79 -4.21
CA PHE A 174 -0.30 -3.04 -3.02
C PHE A 174 0.53 -1.79 -3.34
N VAL A 175 1.37 -1.82 -4.38
CA VAL A 175 2.13 -0.64 -4.82
C VAL A 175 1.17 0.45 -5.33
N ILE A 176 0.14 0.07 -6.10
CA ILE A 176 -0.88 1.00 -6.60
C ILE A 176 -1.74 1.53 -5.44
N LEU A 177 -2.14 0.64 -4.53
CA LEU A 177 -2.91 1.01 -3.35
C LEU A 177 -2.16 2.05 -2.52
N ASP A 178 -0.88 1.81 -2.23
CA ASP A 178 -0.04 2.72 -1.43
C ASP A 178 0.14 4.08 -2.12
N HIS A 179 0.44 4.08 -3.42
CA HIS A 179 0.55 5.30 -4.22
C HIS A 179 -0.74 6.14 -4.19
N CYS A 180 -1.90 5.48 -4.29
CA CYS A 180 -3.20 6.15 -4.24
C CYS A 180 -3.58 6.59 -2.81
N ALA A 181 -3.23 5.80 -1.79
CA ALA A 181 -3.45 6.11 -0.38
C ALA A 181 -2.66 7.35 0.08
N GLU A 182 -1.50 7.61 -0.53
CA GLU A 182 -0.74 8.84 -0.33
C GLU A 182 -1.29 10.05 -1.11
N GLY A 183 -2.32 9.85 -1.95
CA GLY A 183 -2.92 10.92 -2.73
C GLY A 183 -2.09 11.40 -3.93
N ARG A 184 -1.04 10.67 -4.31
CA ARG A 184 -0.20 11.00 -5.47
C ARG A 184 -1.03 10.88 -6.76
N PRO A 185 -0.85 11.75 -7.78
CA PRO A 185 -1.57 11.64 -9.04
C PRO A 185 -1.10 10.44 -9.89
N GLY A 186 -1.94 9.97 -10.81
CA GLY A 186 -1.61 8.90 -11.76
C GLY A 186 -1.40 7.52 -11.12
N LEU A 187 -0.63 6.68 -11.83
CA LEU A 187 -0.15 5.37 -11.36
C LEU A 187 1.36 5.44 -11.00
N PRO A 188 1.86 4.52 -10.16
CA PRO A 188 3.27 4.48 -9.79
C PRO A 188 4.14 4.18 -11.02
N HIS A 189 5.20 4.97 -11.20
CA HIS A 189 6.22 4.71 -12.21
C HIS A 189 7.15 3.62 -11.68
N GLY A 190 7.25 2.50 -12.39
CA GLY A 190 8.12 1.38 -12.00
C GLY A 190 7.52 0.53 -10.87
N LEU A 191 6.70 -0.46 -11.22
CA LEU A 191 6.16 -1.43 -10.27
C LEU A 191 7.22 -2.39 -9.70
N GLY A 192 8.45 -2.40 -10.25
CA GLY A 192 9.50 -3.42 -10.06
C GLY A 192 10.04 -3.57 -8.63
N ASP A 193 10.38 -2.46 -7.98
CA ASP A 193 11.33 -2.48 -6.86
C ASP A 193 10.76 -3.03 -5.54
N ASN A 194 9.43 -3.14 -5.44
CA ASN A 194 8.74 -3.58 -4.22
C ASN A 194 7.95 -4.89 -4.37
N LEU A 195 7.90 -5.49 -5.57
CA LEU A 195 7.04 -6.64 -5.88
C LEU A 195 7.21 -7.80 -4.91
N PHE A 196 8.46 -8.18 -4.62
CA PHE A 196 8.77 -9.32 -3.77
C PHE A 196 8.30 -9.12 -2.33
N ARG A 197 8.39 -7.89 -1.80
CA ARG A 197 7.97 -7.55 -0.44
C ARG A 197 6.45 -7.52 -0.30
N SER A 198 5.77 -7.07 -1.35
CA SER A 198 4.31 -7.04 -1.44
C SER A 198 3.68 -8.38 -1.82
N PHE A 199 4.46 -9.33 -2.34
CA PHE A 199 3.97 -10.63 -2.81
C PHE A 199 3.24 -11.41 -1.71
N GLY A 200 3.88 -11.59 -0.54
CA GLY A 200 3.29 -12.35 0.56
C GLY A 200 1.98 -11.75 1.06
N ARG A 201 1.84 -10.42 1.02
CA ARG A 201 0.61 -9.70 1.37
C ARG A 201 -0.49 -9.94 0.35
N GLY A 202 -0.20 -9.76 -0.94
CA GLY A 202 -1.17 -9.96 -2.01
C GLY A 202 -1.59 -11.42 -2.19
N LEU A 203 -0.70 -12.38 -1.95
CA LEU A 203 -1.03 -13.80 -1.95
C LEU A 203 -2.07 -14.13 -0.87
N MET A 204 -1.86 -13.64 0.36
CA MET A 204 -2.79 -13.91 1.47
C MET A 204 -4.17 -13.30 1.23
N VAL A 205 -4.23 -12.07 0.69
CA VAL A 205 -5.50 -11.44 0.29
C VAL A 205 -6.19 -12.21 -0.83
N THR A 206 -5.42 -12.70 -1.81
CA THR A 206 -5.95 -13.52 -2.91
C THR A 206 -6.57 -14.81 -2.37
N LEU A 207 -5.91 -15.47 -1.42
CA LEU A 207 -6.44 -16.68 -0.76
C LEU A 207 -7.78 -16.41 -0.07
N VAL A 208 -7.96 -15.26 0.58
CA VAL A 208 -9.25 -14.89 1.21
C VAL A 208 -10.38 -14.81 0.18
N GLY A 209 -10.10 -14.25 -1.01
CA GLY A 209 -11.09 -14.17 -2.09
C GLY A 209 -11.38 -15.50 -2.77
N LEU A 210 -10.36 -16.35 -2.95
CA LEU A 210 -10.44 -17.58 -3.76
C LEU A 210 -10.79 -18.84 -2.96
N LEU A 211 -10.42 -18.90 -1.69
CA LEU A 211 -10.62 -20.10 -0.87
C LEU A 211 -12.11 -20.44 -0.68
N PRO A 212 -13.03 -19.48 -0.37
CA PRO A 212 -14.44 -19.79 -0.21
C PRO A 212 -15.08 -20.46 -1.44
N PRO A 213 -14.96 -19.93 -2.68
CA PRO A 213 -15.55 -20.59 -3.84
C PRO A 213 -14.88 -21.92 -4.18
N VAL A 214 -13.57 -22.08 -3.96
CA VAL A 214 -12.88 -23.36 -4.18
C VAL A 214 -13.38 -24.43 -3.22
N LEU A 215 -13.52 -24.10 -1.93
CA LEU A 215 -14.08 -25.02 -0.93
C LEU A 215 -15.54 -25.35 -1.24
N ALA A 216 -16.35 -24.35 -1.62
CA ALA A 216 -17.74 -24.60 -2.00
C ALA A 216 -17.85 -25.51 -3.23
N ALA A 217 -16.97 -25.34 -4.22
CA ALA A 217 -16.95 -26.19 -5.41
C ALA A 217 -16.56 -27.63 -5.07
N TYR A 218 -15.57 -27.80 -4.18
CA TYR A 218 -15.07 -29.12 -3.81
C TYR A 218 -16.04 -29.89 -2.89
N TYR A 219 -16.63 -29.24 -1.89
CA TYR A 219 -17.42 -29.90 -0.85
C TYR A 219 -18.94 -29.89 -1.08
N LEU A 220 -19.46 -28.85 -1.74
CA LEU A 220 -20.92 -28.64 -1.84
C LEU A 220 -21.45 -28.87 -3.26
N GLY A 221 -20.61 -28.80 -4.29
CA GLY A 221 -20.89 -29.21 -5.67
C GLY A 221 -22.02 -28.45 -6.39
N THR A 222 -22.74 -27.55 -5.72
CA THR A 222 -23.85 -26.79 -6.31
C THR A 222 -23.38 -25.43 -6.78
N TRP A 223 -23.68 -25.14 -8.05
CA TRP A 223 -23.23 -23.92 -8.73
C TRP A 223 -23.69 -22.64 -8.01
N GLY A 224 -24.89 -22.66 -7.42
CA GLY A 224 -25.42 -21.54 -6.63
C GLY A 224 -24.60 -21.23 -5.38
N LEU A 225 -24.15 -22.25 -4.65
CA LEU A 225 -23.30 -22.05 -3.46
C LEU A 225 -21.90 -21.61 -3.85
N VAL A 226 -21.35 -22.10 -4.97
CA VAL A 226 -20.07 -21.63 -5.51
C VAL A 226 -20.14 -20.14 -5.86
N LEU A 227 -21.21 -19.72 -6.53
CA LEU A 227 -21.42 -18.32 -6.89
C LEU A 227 -21.59 -17.43 -5.65
N ALA A 228 -22.41 -17.85 -4.69
CA ALA A 228 -22.58 -17.13 -3.43
C ALA A 228 -21.26 -17.00 -2.66
N ALA A 229 -20.46 -18.08 -2.60
CA ALA A 229 -19.15 -18.09 -1.97
C ALA A 229 -18.14 -17.20 -2.72
N ALA A 230 -18.21 -17.13 -4.06
CA ALA A 230 -17.37 -16.23 -4.86
C ALA A 230 -17.71 -14.76 -4.58
N ILE A 231 -19.00 -14.41 -4.53
CA ILE A 231 -19.46 -13.06 -4.19
C ILE A 231 -19.00 -12.71 -2.78
N LEU A 232 -19.23 -13.60 -1.81
CA LEU A 232 -18.80 -13.40 -0.43
C LEU A 232 -17.28 -13.20 -0.34
N GLY A 233 -16.50 -14.09 -0.99
CA GLY A 233 -15.04 -13.99 -1.02
C GLY A 233 -14.58 -12.64 -1.54
N VAL A 234 -15.13 -12.17 -2.67
CA VAL A 234 -14.80 -10.86 -3.24
C VAL A 234 -15.24 -9.70 -2.37
N MET A 235 -16.38 -9.80 -1.69
CA MET A 235 -16.81 -8.79 -0.72
C MET A 235 -15.90 -8.72 0.51
N LEU A 236 -15.16 -9.78 0.84
CA LEU A 236 -14.21 -9.81 1.96
C LEU A 236 -12.82 -9.27 1.58
N VAL A 237 -12.46 -9.30 0.29
CA VAL A 237 -11.14 -8.85 -0.20
C VAL A 237 -10.79 -7.42 0.24
N PRO A 238 -11.67 -6.40 0.12
CA PRO A 238 -11.36 -5.05 0.58
C PRO A 238 -11.01 -4.99 2.07
N ALA A 239 -11.74 -5.73 2.92
CA ALA A 239 -11.47 -5.72 4.36
C ALA A 239 -10.15 -6.41 4.70
N ALA A 240 -9.85 -7.54 4.06
CA ALA A 240 -8.58 -8.23 4.21
C ALA A 240 -7.41 -7.35 3.73
N ALA A 241 -7.55 -6.68 2.58
CA ALA A 241 -6.55 -5.78 2.03
C ALA A 241 -6.30 -4.57 2.95
N LEU A 242 -7.36 -3.96 3.50
CA LEU A 242 -7.22 -2.87 4.47
C LEU A 242 -6.57 -3.34 5.77
N ALA A 243 -6.89 -4.54 6.27
CA ALA A 243 -6.26 -5.09 7.46
C ALA A 243 -4.76 -5.34 7.25
N VAL A 244 -4.39 -5.88 6.09
CA VAL A 244 -2.98 -6.08 5.71
C VAL A 244 -2.26 -4.75 5.55
N TYR A 245 -2.92 -3.76 4.96
CA TYR A 245 -2.36 -2.43 4.79
C TYR A 245 -2.13 -1.73 6.13
N ALA A 246 -3.13 -1.71 7.01
CA ALA A 246 -3.05 -1.09 8.34
C ALA A 246 -2.02 -1.77 9.25
N SER A 247 -1.94 -3.10 9.23
CA SER A 247 -1.01 -3.85 10.08
C SER A 247 0.38 -4.03 9.48
N GLN A 248 0.57 -3.68 8.21
CA GLN A 248 1.77 -3.98 7.44
C GLN A 248 2.17 -5.48 7.46
N SER A 249 1.21 -6.38 7.72
CA SER A 249 1.43 -7.82 7.87
C SER A 249 0.48 -8.62 6.98
N GLY A 250 1.01 -9.56 6.20
CA GLY A 250 0.19 -10.46 5.37
C GLY A 250 -0.71 -11.37 6.22
N LEU A 251 -0.31 -11.68 7.47
CA LEU A 251 -1.11 -12.51 8.37
C LEU A 251 -2.42 -11.83 8.81
N ALA A 252 -2.50 -10.50 8.77
CA ALA A 252 -3.75 -9.80 9.05
C ALA A 252 -4.83 -10.08 7.99
N ALA A 253 -4.44 -10.56 6.81
CA ALA A 253 -5.38 -11.00 5.79
C ALA A 253 -6.28 -12.11 6.28
N ILE A 254 -5.85 -12.95 7.23
CA ILE A 254 -6.61 -14.10 7.77
C ILE A 254 -7.17 -13.85 9.17
N ALA A 255 -7.30 -12.59 9.57
CA ALA A 255 -7.74 -12.18 10.90
C ALA A 255 -9.12 -11.49 10.86
N PRO A 256 -10.26 -12.23 10.88
CA PRO A 256 -11.60 -11.66 10.73
C PRO A 256 -11.96 -10.58 11.75
N HIS A 257 -11.40 -10.67 12.95
CA HIS A 257 -11.62 -9.67 14.00
C HIS A 257 -11.06 -8.29 13.63
N LEU A 258 -9.99 -8.21 12.82
CA LEU A 258 -9.47 -6.94 12.31
C LEU A 258 -10.36 -6.39 11.20
N TRP A 259 -10.89 -7.26 10.34
CA TRP A 259 -11.80 -6.88 9.27
C TRP A 259 -13.05 -6.19 9.83
N LEU A 260 -13.69 -6.81 10.83
CA LEU A 260 -14.88 -6.26 11.47
C LEU A 260 -14.62 -4.88 12.10
N ARG A 261 -13.46 -4.71 12.76
CA ARG A 261 -13.08 -3.40 13.35
C ARG A 261 -12.91 -2.32 12.29
N ILE A 262 -12.31 -2.65 11.14
CA ILE A 262 -12.12 -1.71 10.03
C ILE A 262 -13.46 -1.36 9.38
N VAL A 263 -14.28 -2.37 9.07
CA VAL A 263 -15.60 -2.18 8.46
C VAL A 263 -16.51 -1.36 9.36
N ALA A 264 -16.46 -1.56 10.67
CA ALA A 264 -17.25 -0.79 11.63
C ALA A 264 -16.89 0.70 11.67
N ARG A 265 -15.67 1.08 11.28
CA ARG A 265 -15.22 2.48 11.24
C ARG A 265 -15.67 3.21 9.98
N ILE A 266 -15.79 2.49 8.85
CA ILE A 266 -16.13 3.08 7.54
C ILE A 266 -17.22 2.29 6.80
N PRO A 267 -18.40 2.04 7.40
CA PRO A 267 -19.37 1.07 6.89
C PRO A 267 -19.91 1.43 5.50
N MET A 268 -20.21 2.71 5.26
CA MET A 268 -20.78 3.17 3.98
C MET A 268 -19.75 3.18 2.86
N GLU A 269 -18.53 3.64 3.12
CA GLU A 269 -17.44 3.64 2.14
C GLU A 269 -17.00 2.22 1.81
N TYR A 270 -16.96 1.34 2.82
CA TYR A 270 -16.73 -0.08 2.62
C TYR A 270 -17.76 -0.71 1.69
N LEU A 271 -19.06 -0.46 1.93
CA LEU A 271 -20.13 -1.04 1.12
C LEU A 271 -20.02 -0.61 -0.35
N LYS A 272 -19.68 0.66 -0.62
CA LYS A 272 -19.44 1.17 -1.98
C LYS A 272 -18.30 0.43 -2.67
N VAL A 273 -17.17 0.24 -1.99
CA VAL A 273 -16.02 -0.49 -2.55
C VAL A 273 -16.31 -1.97 -2.73
N ALA A 274 -16.95 -2.62 -1.76
CA ALA A 274 -17.35 -4.02 -1.87
C ALA A 274 -18.30 -4.23 -3.06
N ALA A 275 -19.28 -3.35 -3.26
CA ALA A 275 -20.17 -3.38 -4.41
C ALA A 275 -19.41 -3.17 -5.73
N LEU A 276 -18.46 -2.23 -5.77
CA LEU A 276 -17.59 -2.03 -6.93
C LEU A 276 -16.78 -3.30 -7.23
N TYR A 277 -16.19 -3.94 -6.22
CA TYR A 277 -15.39 -5.16 -6.39
C TYR A 277 -16.23 -6.30 -6.99
N VAL A 278 -17.47 -6.47 -6.53
CA VAL A 278 -18.41 -7.43 -7.14
C VAL A 278 -18.70 -7.07 -8.59
N ALA A 279 -18.96 -5.79 -8.90
CA ALA A 279 -19.19 -5.35 -10.28
C ALA A 279 -17.97 -5.58 -11.19
N LEU A 280 -16.76 -5.28 -10.70
CA LEU A 280 -15.50 -5.52 -11.41
C LEU A 280 -15.26 -7.02 -11.62
N LEU A 281 -15.58 -7.87 -10.65
CA LEU A 281 -15.49 -9.33 -10.80
C LEU A 281 -16.45 -9.83 -11.87
N VAL A 282 -17.71 -9.39 -11.84
CA VAL A 282 -18.71 -9.76 -12.86
C VAL A 282 -18.26 -9.29 -14.25
N GLY A 283 -17.74 -8.06 -14.35
CA GLY A 283 -17.15 -7.53 -15.58
C GLY A 283 -15.98 -8.36 -16.08
N MET A 284 -15.06 -8.72 -15.18
CA MET A 284 -13.91 -9.58 -15.49
C MET A 284 -14.34 -10.98 -15.93
N ALA A 285 -15.33 -11.58 -15.26
CA ALA A 285 -15.87 -12.90 -15.60
C ALA A 285 -16.57 -12.89 -16.97
N CYS A 286 -17.38 -11.85 -17.24
CA CYS A 286 -18.02 -11.63 -18.53
C CYS A 286 -16.98 -11.47 -19.63
N TRP A 287 -16.01 -10.57 -19.46
CA TRP A 287 -14.90 -10.38 -20.40
C TRP A 287 -14.15 -11.69 -20.68
N ASN A 288 -13.82 -12.43 -19.64
CA ASN A 288 -13.15 -13.72 -19.73
C ASN A 288 -13.96 -14.77 -20.51
N ALA A 289 -15.29 -14.77 -20.37
CA ALA A 289 -16.17 -15.69 -21.08
C ALA A 289 -16.38 -15.29 -22.55
N THR A 290 -16.44 -13.99 -22.84
CA THR A 290 -16.84 -13.49 -24.17
C THR A 290 -15.66 -13.13 -25.07
N ALA A 291 -14.49 -12.77 -24.53
CA ALA A 291 -13.36 -12.26 -25.31
C ALA A 291 -12.89 -13.24 -26.40
N GLY A 292 -12.79 -14.54 -26.09
CA GLY A 292 -12.41 -15.55 -27.08
C GLY A 292 -13.46 -15.75 -28.18
N VAL A 293 -14.74 -15.56 -27.86
CA VAL A 293 -15.85 -15.71 -28.81
C VAL A 293 -15.87 -14.56 -29.81
N TRP A 294 -15.72 -13.32 -29.33
CA TRP A 294 -15.82 -12.13 -30.19
C TRP A 294 -14.54 -11.81 -30.95
N LEU A 295 -13.37 -12.07 -30.35
CA LEU A 295 -12.08 -11.60 -30.87
C LEU A 295 -11.15 -12.76 -31.28
N GLY A 296 -11.60 -14.01 -31.15
CA GLY A 296 -10.80 -15.20 -31.49
C GLY A 296 -9.46 -15.23 -30.78
N LEU A 297 -8.39 -15.46 -31.54
CA LEU A 297 -7.01 -15.50 -31.03
C LEU A 297 -6.59 -14.15 -30.40
N LEU A 298 -7.02 -13.02 -30.98
CA LEU A 298 -6.71 -11.69 -30.45
C LEU A 298 -7.34 -11.50 -29.05
N GLY A 299 -8.51 -12.09 -28.84
CA GLY A 299 -9.17 -12.12 -27.53
C GLY A 299 -8.35 -12.80 -26.46
N ALA A 300 -7.64 -13.89 -26.80
CA ALA A 300 -6.76 -14.59 -25.85
C ALA A 300 -5.57 -13.73 -25.42
N PHE A 301 -4.99 -12.93 -26.34
CA PHE A 301 -3.88 -12.02 -26.01
C PHE A 301 -4.33 -10.82 -25.18
N ILE A 302 -5.49 -10.23 -25.48
CA ILE A 302 -5.98 -9.03 -24.78
C ILE A 302 -6.61 -9.38 -23.42
N ARG A 303 -6.99 -10.64 -23.21
CA ARG A 303 -7.57 -11.13 -21.94
C ARG A 303 -6.69 -10.83 -20.73
N GLY A 304 -5.38 -11.05 -20.86
CA GLY A 304 -4.41 -10.78 -19.80
C GLY A 304 -4.39 -9.30 -19.39
N PRO A 305 -4.04 -8.37 -20.31
CA PRO A 305 -3.93 -6.95 -19.98
C PRO A 305 -5.21 -6.36 -19.42
N VAL A 306 -6.37 -6.68 -20.01
CA VAL A 306 -7.66 -6.22 -19.51
C VAL A 306 -7.96 -6.79 -18.12
N GLY A 307 -7.61 -8.05 -17.85
CA GLY A 307 -7.68 -8.65 -16.51
C GLY A 307 -6.87 -7.87 -15.47
N CYS A 308 -5.66 -7.42 -15.82
CA CYS A 308 -4.86 -6.57 -14.94
C CYS A 308 -5.51 -5.23 -14.64
N LEU A 309 -6.18 -4.61 -15.64
CA LEU A 309 -6.88 -3.33 -15.44
C LEU A 309 -8.02 -3.45 -14.42
N PHE A 310 -8.75 -4.58 -14.37
CA PHE A 310 -9.74 -4.81 -13.31
C PHE A 310 -9.10 -4.82 -11.92
N VAL A 311 -7.93 -5.43 -11.77
CA VAL A 311 -7.20 -5.45 -10.49
C VAL A 311 -6.65 -4.06 -10.15
N PHE A 312 -6.21 -3.29 -11.13
CA PHE A 312 -5.79 -1.90 -10.92
C PHE A 312 -6.97 -1.01 -10.47
N ALA A 313 -8.16 -1.22 -11.03
CA ALA A 313 -9.39 -0.55 -10.59
C ALA A 313 -9.76 -0.91 -9.14
N MET A 314 -9.59 -2.17 -8.75
CA MET A 314 -9.73 -2.58 -7.35
C MET A 314 -8.72 -1.86 -6.46
N ALA A 315 -7.43 -1.86 -6.81
CA ALA A 315 -6.36 -1.23 -6.01
C ALA A 315 -6.53 0.30 -5.87
N THR A 316 -6.82 1.00 -6.97
CA THR A 316 -7.00 2.45 -7.00
C THR A 316 -8.21 2.90 -6.18
N SER A 317 -9.36 2.23 -6.34
CA SER A 317 -10.56 2.55 -5.58
C SER A 317 -10.38 2.32 -4.08
N LEU A 318 -9.67 1.26 -3.69
CA LEU A 318 -9.35 1.00 -2.29
C LEU A 318 -8.36 2.02 -1.72
N GLY A 319 -7.31 2.36 -2.46
CA GLY A 319 -6.36 3.41 -2.08
C GLY A 319 -7.02 4.77 -1.91
N GLY A 320 -7.96 5.13 -2.80
CA GLY A 320 -8.76 6.35 -2.65
C GLY A 320 -9.62 6.35 -1.38
N VAL A 321 -10.18 5.20 -0.98
CA VAL A 321 -10.90 5.09 0.31
C VAL A 321 -9.95 5.25 1.50
N VAL A 322 -8.75 4.68 1.44
CA VAL A 322 -7.73 4.88 2.50
C VAL A 322 -7.38 6.36 2.62
N TYR A 323 -7.09 7.03 1.50
CA TYR A 323 -6.78 8.46 1.48
C TYR A 323 -7.89 9.30 2.12
N ARG A 324 -9.15 9.04 1.75
CA ARG A 324 -10.32 9.79 2.25
C ARG A 324 -10.65 9.54 3.72
N ASN A 325 -10.33 8.36 4.25
CA ASN A 325 -10.73 7.93 5.60
C ASN A 325 -9.54 7.67 6.53
N ARG A 326 -8.36 8.23 6.21
CA ARG A 326 -7.11 7.97 6.91
C ARG A 326 -7.21 8.24 8.42
N ALA A 327 -7.84 9.35 8.80
CA ALA A 327 -8.06 9.72 10.19
C ALA A 327 -8.95 8.71 10.94
N ASP A 328 -10.05 8.27 10.33
CA ASP A 328 -10.99 7.31 10.95
C ASP A 328 -10.37 5.91 11.07
N LEU A 329 -9.51 5.55 10.12
CA LEU A 329 -8.79 4.28 10.12
C LEU A 329 -7.60 4.28 11.11
N GLY A 330 -7.13 5.45 11.53
CA GLY A 330 -5.97 5.59 12.42
C GLY A 330 -4.65 5.25 11.73
N MET A 331 -4.49 5.68 10.47
CA MET A 331 -3.30 5.46 9.62
C MET A 331 -2.62 6.77 9.20
#